data_AF-A0A2N2BUC0-F1
#
_entry.id   AF-A0A2N2BUC0-F1
#
_cell.length_a   1.000
_cell.length_b   1.000
_cell.length_c   1.000
_cell.angle_alpha   90.00
_cell.angle_beta   90.00
_cell.angle_gamma   90.00
#
_symmetry.space_group_name_H-M   'P 1'
#
loop_
_entity.id
_entity.type
_entity.pdbx_description
1 polymer ?
#
loop_
_entity_poly.entity_id
_entity_poly.type
_entity_poly.pdbx_seq_one_letter_code
_entity_poly.pdbx_strand_id
1 'polypeptide(L)'
;MGRFSYHLLFFARPLGSAKYRQDPEFLQVTVAILHHNEKNWFLIKKCFTIEPEGGKRMKLIFKTDPKIAAETAMIFTHPQEQGLKQQLETALALQQKSITAINSINNRNVQVPLRAVLIVESEDRMCNLRLDTGALYLYPKRLKYAEADFINDGFIRINNQTLINIKAVNHFAPTTNARIELTLTDGSTYFISRHYIKNFRRALS
;
A
#
# COMPACT_ATOMS: atom_id res chain seq x y z
N MET A 1 -23.63 22.36 9.29
CA MET A 1 -22.53 21.50 9.77
C MET A 1 -21.59 21.28 8.58
N GLY A 2 -20.46 21.96 8.40
CA GLY A 2 -19.58 22.58 9.37
C GLY A 2 -18.42 21.65 9.74
N ARG A 3 -17.49 21.39 8.80
CA ARG A 3 -16.05 21.16 9.05
C ARG A 3 -15.25 21.05 7.75
N PHE A 4 -14.19 21.86 7.67
CA PHE A 4 -13.21 21.92 6.59
C PHE A 4 -12.12 20.84 6.73
N SER A 5 -11.55 20.50 5.57
CA SER A 5 -10.12 20.32 5.23
C SER A 5 -9.25 19.26 5.90
N TYR A 6 -8.55 18.51 5.03
CA TYR A 6 -7.21 18.00 5.29
C TYR A 6 -6.23 18.70 4.35
N HIS A 7 -5.12 19.13 4.94
CA HIS A 7 -4.04 19.91 4.35
C HIS A 7 -3.07 19.04 3.52
N LEU A 8 -2.62 19.58 2.38
CA LEU A 8 -1.40 19.17 1.69
C LEU A 8 -0.36 20.29 1.90
N LEU A 9 0.68 20.03 2.69
CA LEU A 9 1.79 20.96 2.94
C LEU A 9 3.00 20.52 2.09
N PHE A 10 3.50 21.46 1.28
CA PHE A 10 4.68 21.29 0.44
C PHE A 10 5.93 21.63 1.25
N PHE A 11 6.89 20.71 1.38
CA PHE A 11 8.26 21.11 1.73
C PHE A 11 9.05 21.35 0.45
N ALA A 12 9.24 22.62 0.11
CA ALA A 12 10.36 23.05 -0.71
C ALA A 12 11.50 23.40 0.24
N ARG A 13 12.53 22.56 0.34
CA ARG A 13 13.84 23.08 0.76
C ARG A 13 14.55 23.55 -0.50
N PRO A 14 14.86 24.84 -0.64
CA PRO A 14 15.87 25.23 -1.60
C PRO A 14 17.20 24.71 -1.07
N LEU A 15 17.90 23.88 -1.84
CA LEU A 15 19.36 23.89 -1.75
C LEU A 15 19.79 25.21 -2.41
N GLY A 16 19.83 26.25 -1.59
CA GLY A 16 20.54 27.47 -1.90
C GLY A 16 22.00 27.14 -2.14
N SER A 17 22.45 27.55 -3.33
CA SER A 17 23.81 27.99 -3.64
C SER A 17 24.97 27.12 -3.14
N ALA A 18 25.44 26.20 -3.97
CA ALA A 18 26.87 25.97 -4.13
C ALA A 18 27.16 25.41 -5.52
N LYS A 19 28.01 26.11 -6.26
CA LYS A 19 28.63 25.66 -7.52
C LYS A 19 29.20 24.25 -7.35
N TYR A 20 28.91 23.30 -8.23
CA TYR A 20 29.76 22.16 -8.67
C TYR A 20 28.91 21.37 -9.70
N ARG A 21 29.23 21.46 -10.99
CA ARG A 21 30.01 20.49 -11.80
C ARG A 21 29.15 19.30 -12.23
N GLN A 22 29.23 19.03 -13.53
CA GLN A 22 28.50 18.02 -14.30
C GLN A 22 28.54 16.63 -13.63
N ASP A 23 27.37 16.04 -13.41
CA ASP A 23 27.18 14.59 -13.36
C ASP A 23 25.71 14.24 -13.74
N PRO A 24 25.46 13.20 -14.54
CA PRO A 24 24.12 12.80 -14.97
C PRO A 24 23.61 11.65 -14.09
N GLU A 25 23.03 11.95 -12.94
CA GLU A 25 22.19 10.98 -12.23
C GLU A 25 21.00 11.70 -11.60
N PHE A 26 19.82 11.11 -11.81
CA PHE A 26 18.68 10.96 -10.90
C PHE A 26 17.33 11.27 -11.54
N LEU A 27 16.56 10.19 -11.74
CA LEU A 27 15.12 10.19 -11.92
C LEU A 27 14.46 10.88 -10.71
N GLN A 28 13.72 11.96 -10.94
CA GLN A 28 12.65 12.38 -10.05
C GLN A 28 11.32 12.26 -10.76
N VAL A 29 10.50 11.30 -10.31
CA VAL A 29 9.08 11.24 -10.67
C VAL A 29 8.26 11.20 -9.38
N THR A 30 7.70 12.35 -9.03
CA THR A 30 6.70 12.47 -7.96
C THR A 30 5.34 12.61 -8.60
N VAL A 31 4.51 11.57 -8.47
CA VAL A 31 3.11 11.57 -8.93
C VAL A 31 2.21 12.04 -7.79
N ALA A 32 1.40 13.07 -8.04
CA ALA A 32 0.30 13.46 -7.16
C ALA A 32 -1.00 13.52 -7.96
N ILE A 33 -2.02 12.82 -7.47
CA ILE A 33 -3.39 12.78 -7.99
C ILE A 33 -4.27 13.52 -6.97
N LEU A 34 -5.08 14.51 -7.36
CA LEU A 34 -6.19 15.00 -6.53
C LEU A 34 -7.39 15.55 -7.35
N HIS A 35 -8.56 15.50 -6.71
CA HIS A 35 -9.90 15.27 -7.28
C HIS A 35 -10.91 16.42 -7.00
N HIS A 36 -11.85 16.57 -7.96
CA HIS A 36 -13.20 17.23 -8.04
C HIS A 36 -13.71 18.24 -6.99
N ASN A 37 -14.32 19.36 -7.44
CA ASN A 37 -15.70 19.68 -7.03
C ASN A 37 -16.58 20.42 -8.07
N GLU A 38 -17.89 20.20 -7.88
CA GLU A 38 -19.12 20.53 -8.62
C GLU A 38 -19.15 21.78 -9.55
N LYS A 39 -19.67 21.53 -10.77
CA LYS A 39 -20.18 22.48 -11.78
C LYS A 39 -19.31 22.96 -12.93
N ASN A 40 -18.06 22.54 -13.12
CA ASN A 40 -17.41 22.75 -14.42
C ASN A 40 -16.37 21.68 -14.73
N TRP A 41 -16.42 21.17 -15.97
CA TRP A 41 -15.43 20.26 -16.53
C TRP A 41 -14.19 21.07 -16.87
N PHE A 42 -13.09 20.92 -16.12
CA PHE A 42 -11.80 21.47 -16.52
C PHE A 42 -10.92 20.35 -17.08
N LEU A 43 -10.64 20.45 -18.37
CA LEU A 43 -9.66 19.63 -19.05
C LEU A 43 -8.26 20.07 -18.59
N ILE A 44 -7.75 19.51 -17.50
CA ILE A 44 -6.36 19.75 -17.09
C ILE A 44 -5.45 18.92 -18.01
N LYS A 45 -5.13 19.43 -19.19
CA LYS A 45 -3.99 18.96 -19.99
C LYS A 45 -2.70 19.38 -19.26
N LYS A 46 -2.29 18.60 -18.26
CA LYS A 46 -0.93 18.71 -17.72
C LYS A 46 -0.04 17.75 -18.49
N CYS A 47 0.71 18.30 -19.44
CA CYS A 47 1.71 17.56 -20.18
C CYS A 47 3.00 17.61 -19.36
N PHE A 48 3.46 16.46 -18.89
CA PHE A 48 4.80 16.32 -18.33
C PHE A 48 5.70 15.74 -19.41
N THR A 49 6.86 16.35 -19.60
CA THR A 49 7.91 15.82 -20.47
C THR A 49 8.89 15.08 -19.59
N ILE A 50 9.05 13.79 -19.84
CA ILE A 50 10.13 13.00 -19.26
C ILE A 50 11.13 12.77 -20.40
N GLU A 51 12.40 13.07 -20.14
CA GLU A 51 13.51 12.72 -21.03
C GLU A 51 14.15 11.43 -20.49
N PRO A 52 13.80 10.25 -21.03
CA PRO A 52 14.54 9.04 -20.76
C PRO A 52 15.94 9.13 -21.38
N GLU A 53 16.91 8.44 -20.79
CA GLU A 53 18.24 8.25 -21.37
C GLU A 53 18.10 7.71 -22.81
N GLY A 54 18.46 8.53 -23.80
CA GLY A 54 18.27 8.23 -25.22
C GLY A 54 17.54 9.31 -26.04
N GLY A 55 17.12 10.43 -25.44
CA GLY A 55 16.67 11.63 -26.18
C GLY A 55 15.27 11.56 -26.82
N LYS A 56 14.52 10.47 -26.60
CA LYS A 56 13.11 10.37 -27.03
C LYS A 56 12.18 11.05 -26.03
N ARG A 57 11.58 12.18 -26.40
CA ARG A 57 10.55 12.85 -25.58
C ARG A 57 9.34 11.95 -25.38
N MET A 58 9.03 11.62 -24.13
CA MET A 58 7.84 10.83 -23.79
C MET A 58 6.65 11.74 -23.48
N LYS A 59 5.49 11.41 -24.04
CA LYS A 59 4.23 12.12 -23.82
C LYS A 59 3.36 11.34 -22.84
N LEU A 60 3.15 11.88 -21.65
CA LEU A 60 2.22 11.32 -20.67
C LEU A 60 0.78 11.81 -20.97
N ILE A 61 -0.16 10.86 -21.04
CA ILE A 61 -1.58 11.14 -21.27
C ILE A 61 -2.36 10.53 -20.12
N PHE A 62 -2.95 11.37 -19.29
CA PHE A 62 -3.87 10.95 -18.23
C PHE A 62 -5.29 10.91 -18.79
N LYS A 63 -5.98 9.78 -18.59
CA LYS A 63 -7.39 9.60 -18.94
C LYS A 63 -8.16 9.18 -17.69
N THR A 64 -9.34 9.76 -17.50
CA THR A 64 -10.28 9.38 -16.45
C THR A 64 -11.41 8.60 -17.10
N ASP A 65 -11.69 7.39 -16.61
CA ASP A 65 -12.80 6.57 -17.07
C ASP A 65 -13.69 6.21 -15.87
N PRO A 66 -14.96 6.64 -15.84
CA PRO A 66 -15.87 6.36 -14.73
C PRO A 66 -16.23 4.88 -14.58
N LYS A 67 -15.87 4.03 -15.55
CA LYS A 67 -16.03 2.57 -15.48
C LYS A 67 -14.91 1.89 -14.69
N ILE A 68 -13.82 2.59 -14.40
CA ILE A 68 -12.70 2.07 -13.62
C ILE A 68 -12.98 2.36 -12.14
N ALA A 69 -12.90 1.33 -11.29
CA ALA A 69 -13.07 1.46 -9.85
C ALA A 69 -12.02 2.43 -9.27
N ALA A 70 -12.40 3.18 -8.23
CA ALA A 70 -11.55 4.22 -7.65
C ALA A 70 -10.20 3.68 -7.11
N GLU A 71 -10.15 2.42 -6.68
CA GLU A 71 -8.91 1.74 -6.27
C GLU A 71 -8.09 1.13 -7.40
N THR A 72 -8.52 1.24 -8.66
CA THR A 72 -7.85 0.61 -9.81
C THR A 72 -7.21 1.65 -10.71
N ALA A 73 -5.92 1.48 -11.01
CA ALA A 73 -5.20 2.29 -12.00
C ALA A 73 -4.74 1.40 -13.17
N MET A 74 -5.09 1.79 -14.40
CA MET A 74 -4.56 1.15 -15.60
C MET A 74 -3.36 1.92 -16.12
N ILE A 75 -2.26 1.21 -16.34
CA ILE A 75 -1.03 1.76 -16.92
C ILE A 75 -0.82 1.05 -18.26
N PHE A 76 -0.85 1.82 -19.35
CA PHE A 76 -0.54 1.31 -20.69
C PHE A 76 0.85 1.79 -21.09
N THR A 77 1.74 0.84 -21.38
CA THR A 77 3.06 1.13 -21.96
C THR A 77 3.12 0.64 -23.41
N HIS A 78 4.01 1.24 -24.20
CA HIS A 78 4.22 0.79 -25.57
C HIS A 78 4.92 -0.59 -25.57
N PRO A 79 4.55 -1.56 -26.43
CA PRO A 79 5.11 -2.92 -26.40
C PRO A 79 6.63 -2.99 -26.56
N GLN A 80 7.23 -2.00 -27.23
CA GLN A 80 8.69 -1.91 -27.44
C GLN A 80 9.44 -1.29 -26.24
N GLU A 81 8.73 -0.72 -25.27
CA GLU A 81 9.30 0.00 -24.11
C GLU A 81 9.24 -0.86 -22.84
N GLN A 82 9.73 -2.11 -22.92
CA GLN A 82 9.70 -3.04 -21.77
C GLN A 82 10.57 -2.56 -20.60
N GLY A 83 11.66 -1.85 -20.87
CA GLY A 83 12.52 -1.27 -19.83
C GLY A 83 11.78 -0.26 -18.95
N LEU A 84 10.96 0.61 -19.54
CA LEU A 84 10.12 1.54 -18.79
C LEU A 84 9.08 0.82 -17.93
N LYS A 85 8.43 -0.22 -18.48
CA LYS A 85 7.48 -1.05 -17.72
C LYS A 85 8.15 -1.58 -16.45
N GLN A 86 9.35 -2.14 -16.59
CA GLN A 86 10.09 -2.69 -15.48
C GLN A 86 10.54 -1.61 -14.47
N GLN A 87 10.92 -0.42 -14.94
CA GLN A 87 11.23 0.72 -14.07
C GLN A 87 10.02 1.20 -13.28
N LEU A 88 8.83 1.27 -13.91
CA LEU A 88 7.58 1.62 -13.23
C LEU A 88 7.18 0.58 -12.20
N GLU A 89 7.25 -0.71 -12.55
CA GLU A 89 7.00 -1.82 -11.61
C GLU A 89 7.97 -1.75 -10.42
N THR A 90 9.24 -1.47 -10.67
CA THR A 90 10.27 -1.34 -9.63
C THR A 90 10.02 -0.13 -8.74
N ALA A 91 9.71 1.04 -9.32
CA ALA A 91 9.41 2.25 -8.55
C ALA A 91 8.17 2.10 -7.67
N LEU A 92 7.12 1.45 -8.19
CA LEU A 92 5.92 1.11 -7.42
C LEU A 92 6.23 0.09 -6.31
N ALA A 93 7.13 -0.86 -6.57
CA ALA A 93 7.59 -1.80 -5.55
C ALA A 93 8.43 -1.10 -4.45
N LEU A 94 9.22 -0.08 -4.79
CA LEU A 94 10.03 0.69 -3.84
C LEU A 94 9.22 1.64 -2.97
N GLN A 95 8.05 2.11 -3.43
CA GLN A 95 7.13 2.91 -2.63
C GLN A 95 6.34 2.10 -1.58
N GLN A 96 6.58 0.81 -1.48
CA GLN A 96 5.86 -0.02 -0.52
C GLN A 96 6.15 0.42 0.90
N LYS A 97 5.08 0.72 1.63
CA LYS A 97 5.12 1.08 3.04
C LYS A 97 5.80 -0.03 3.84
N SER A 98 6.69 0.36 4.73
CA SER A 98 7.30 -0.50 5.73
C SER A 98 6.93 -0.04 7.14
N ILE A 99 7.03 -0.94 8.10
CA ILE A 99 6.95 -0.64 9.52
C ILE A 99 8.23 -1.06 10.23
N THR A 100 8.59 -0.31 11.27
CA THR A 100 9.64 -0.71 12.19
C THR A 100 9.09 -1.75 13.16
N ALA A 101 9.64 -2.96 13.11
CA ALA A 101 9.38 -4.04 14.05
C ALA A 101 10.68 -4.45 14.76
N ILE A 102 10.58 -5.31 15.77
CA ILE A 102 11.69 -5.80 16.58
C ILE A 102 11.89 -7.27 16.26
N ASN A 103 13.10 -7.67 15.90
CA ASN A 103 13.45 -9.08 15.78
C ASN A 103 13.58 -9.69 17.19
N SER A 104 12.79 -10.72 17.50
CA SER A 104 12.75 -11.34 18.83
C SER A 104 14.07 -12.04 19.22
N ILE A 105 14.90 -12.42 18.25
CA ILE A 105 16.15 -13.17 18.49
C ILE A 105 17.26 -12.24 18.95
N ASN A 106 17.40 -11.07 18.30
CA ASN A 106 18.52 -10.14 18.55
C ASN A 106 18.09 -8.78 19.10
N ASN A 107 16.78 -8.59 19.33
CA ASN A 107 16.16 -7.38 19.85
C ASN A 107 16.50 -6.10 19.06
N ARG A 108 16.78 -6.23 17.75
CA ARG A 108 17.07 -5.09 16.87
C ARG A 108 15.83 -4.65 16.11
N ASN A 109 15.76 -3.35 15.85
CA ASN A 109 14.78 -2.77 14.94
C ASN A 109 15.07 -3.21 13.51
N VAL A 110 14.03 -3.66 12.81
CA VAL A 110 14.07 -4.11 11.41
C VAL A 110 12.91 -3.44 10.67
N GLN A 111 13.16 -3.03 9.42
CA GLN A 111 12.12 -2.57 8.52
C GLN A 111 11.42 -3.77 7.88
N VAL A 112 10.14 -3.94 8.16
CA VAL A 112 9.30 -5.00 7.61
C VAL A 112 8.35 -4.38 6.57
N PRO A 113 8.43 -4.77 5.30
CA PRO A 113 7.45 -4.35 4.29
C PRO A 113 6.05 -4.85 4.66
N LEU A 114 5.03 -3.98 4.63
CA LEU A 114 3.66 -4.40 5.00
C LEU A 114 3.15 -5.52 4.10
N ARG A 115 3.52 -5.52 2.81
CA ARG A 115 3.13 -6.58 1.87
C ARG A 115 3.60 -7.98 2.28
N ALA A 116 4.70 -8.08 3.02
CA ALA A 116 5.28 -9.35 3.43
C ALA A 116 4.59 -9.88 4.70
N VAL A 117 3.87 -9.03 5.43
CA VAL A 117 3.13 -9.43 6.63
C VAL A 117 1.83 -10.13 6.19
N LEU A 118 1.68 -11.38 6.60
CA LEU A 118 0.46 -12.16 6.46
C LEU A 118 -0.53 -11.82 7.58
N ILE A 119 -0.03 -11.75 8.81
CA ILE A 119 -0.86 -11.70 10.02
C ILE A 119 -0.23 -10.79 11.06
N VAL A 120 -1.09 -10.06 11.77
CA VAL A 120 -0.76 -9.33 13.00
C VAL A 120 -1.60 -9.90 14.14
N GLU A 121 -0.95 -10.53 15.11
CA GLU A 121 -1.61 -11.15 16.26
C GLU A 121 -1.27 -10.40 17.54
N SER A 122 -2.23 -10.29 18.47
CA SER A 122 -1.98 -9.70 19.78
C SER A 122 -1.09 -10.61 20.62
N GLU A 123 0.00 -10.08 21.16
CA GLU A 123 0.96 -10.79 22.00
C GLU A 123 1.28 -9.91 23.22
N ASP A 124 0.65 -10.21 24.37
CA ASP A 124 0.74 -9.42 25.61
C ASP A 124 0.53 -7.90 25.40
N ARG A 125 1.59 -7.09 25.50
CA ARG A 125 1.56 -5.63 25.32
C ARG A 125 1.94 -5.18 23.90
N MET A 126 2.17 -6.12 23.00
CA MET A 126 2.67 -5.92 21.64
C MET A 126 1.83 -6.71 20.63
N CYS A 127 2.25 -6.72 19.37
CA CYS A 127 1.75 -7.66 18.38
C CYS A 127 2.89 -8.52 17.84
N ASN A 128 2.57 -9.75 17.47
CA ASN A 128 3.41 -10.59 16.66
C ASN A 128 3.06 -10.39 15.18
N LEU A 129 4.06 -10.19 14.34
CA LEU A 129 3.95 -10.07 12.90
C LEU A 129 4.47 -11.36 12.29
N ARG A 130 3.59 -12.09 11.59
CA ARG A 130 4.00 -13.25 10.82
C ARG A 130 4.13 -12.88 9.35
N LEU A 131 5.31 -13.14 8.79
CA LEU A 131 5.61 -12.89 7.39
C LEU A 131 5.26 -14.11 6.52
N ASP A 132 5.19 -13.88 5.22
CA ASP A 132 5.02 -14.91 4.18
C ASP A 132 6.14 -15.95 4.17
N THR A 133 7.34 -15.57 4.61
CA THR A 133 8.49 -16.46 4.83
C THR A 133 8.35 -17.33 6.09
N GLY A 134 7.34 -17.10 6.93
CA GLY A 134 7.19 -17.72 8.25
C GLY A 134 8.00 -17.03 9.36
N ALA A 135 8.79 -16.00 9.04
CA ALA A 135 9.50 -15.22 10.04
C ALA A 135 8.55 -14.47 10.98
N LEU A 136 8.95 -14.33 12.25
CA LEU A 136 8.18 -13.66 13.30
C LEU A 136 8.92 -12.42 13.80
N TYR A 137 8.20 -11.30 13.92
CA TYR A 137 8.72 -10.05 14.46
C TYR A 137 7.73 -9.44 15.45
N LEU A 138 8.23 -8.69 16.42
CA LEU A 138 7.41 -8.00 17.42
C LEU A 138 7.16 -6.56 16.98
N TYR A 139 5.89 -6.18 16.92
CA TYR A 139 5.49 -4.80 16.69
C TYR A 139 5.15 -4.14 18.04
N PRO A 140 5.84 -3.06 18.44
CA PRO A 140 5.74 -2.48 19.79
C PRO A 140 4.49 -1.60 19.98
N LYS A 141 3.33 -2.08 19.50
CA LYS A 141 2.01 -1.50 19.75
C LYS A 141 1.05 -2.62 20.10
N ARG A 142 0.10 -2.34 21.00
CA ARG A 142 -1.06 -3.23 21.21
C ARG A 142 -1.95 -3.25 19.97
N LEU A 143 -2.61 -4.37 19.71
CA LEU A 143 -3.42 -4.57 18.50
C LEU A 143 -4.44 -3.45 18.25
N LYS A 144 -5.08 -2.95 19.32
CA LYS A 144 -6.04 -1.83 19.25
C LYS A 144 -5.46 -0.58 18.58
N TYR A 145 -4.18 -0.28 18.80
CA TYR A 145 -3.50 0.88 18.22
C TYR A 145 -2.81 0.53 16.90
N ALA A 146 -2.27 -0.68 16.81
CA ALA A 146 -1.63 -1.18 15.61
C ALA A 146 -2.58 -1.21 14.41
N GLU A 147 -3.87 -1.53 14.62
CA GLU A 147 -4.88 -1.62 13.56
C GLU A 147 -4.90 -0.40 12.62
N ALA A 148 -4.72 0.81 13.14
CA ALA A 148 -4.68 2.05 12.33
C ALA A 148 -3.49 2.10 11.35
N ASP A 149 -2.39 1.43 11.68
CA ASP A 149 -1.19 1.40 10.84
C ASP A 149 -1.32 0.44 9.66
N PHE A 150 -2.23 -0.54 9.74
CA PHE A 150 -2.39 -1.63 8.76
C PHE A 150 -3.69 -1.56 7.93
N ILE A 151 -4.78 -0.99 8.47
CA ILE A 151 -6.11 -1.08 7.83
C ILE A 151 -6.15 -0.48 6.41
N ASN A 152 -5.36 0.56 6.15
CA ASN A 152 -5.29 1.21 4.84
C ASN A 152 -4.43 0.44 3.83
N ASP A 153 -3.77 -0.63 4.25
CA ASP A 153 -2.81 -1.41 3.45
C ASP A 153 -3.31 -2.83 3.16
N GLY A 154 -4.62 -3.04 3.23
CA GLY A 154 -5.27 -4.32 2.89
C GLY A 154 -5.35 -5.31 4.05
N PHE A 155 -5.23 -4.83 5.29
CA PHE A 155 -5.45 -5.67 6.46
C PHE A 155 -6.89 -5.56 6.96
N ILE A 156 -7.40 -6.64 7.54
CA ILE A 156 -8.70 -6.67 8.19
C ILE A 156 -8.66 -7.44 9.49
N ARG A 157 -9.40 -6.94 10.47
CA ARG A 157 -9.64 -7.63 11.72
C ARG A 157 -10.67 -8.75 11.58
N ILE A 158 -10.28 -9.96 11.99
CA ILE A 158 -11.16 -11.14 11.92
C ILE A 158 -11.66 -11.60 13.30
N ASN A 159 -10.96 -11.21 14.36
CA ASN A 159 -11.34 -11.45 15.75
C ASN A 159 -10.67 -10.41 16.67
N ASN A 160 -10.81 -10.56 17.99
CA ASN A 160 -10.25 -9.59 18.94
C ASN A 160 -8.71 -9.59 19.01
N GLN A 161 -8.06 -10.65 18.53
CA GLN A 161 -6.63 -10.90 18.63
C GLN A 161 -5.90 -10.90 17.28
N THR A 162 -6.58 -10.87 16.14
CA THR A 162 -5.94 -11.11 14.84
C THR A 162 -6.40 -10.12 13.76
N LEU A 163 -5.44 -9.51 13.07
CA LEU A 163 -5.58 -8.88 11.76
C LEU A 163 -4.95 -9.79 10.70
N ILE A 164 -5.56 -9.90 9.53
CA ILE A 164 -5.01 -10.65 8.39
C ILE A 164 -4.86 -9.73 7.19
N ASN A 165 -3.88 -10.01 6.34
CA ASN A 165 -3.76 -9.41 5.03
C ASN A 165 -4.75 -10.08 4.06
N ILE A 166 -5.70 -9.30 3.54
CA ILE A 166 -6.74 -9.81 2.61
C ILE A 166 -6.11 -10.37 1.34
N LYS A 167 -5.00 -9.78 0.87
CA LYS A 167 -4.29 -10.24 -0.34
C LYS A 167 -3.65 -11.62 -0.17
N ALA A 168 -3.50 -12.08 1.08
CA ALA A 168 -2.97 -13.40 1.40
C ALA A 168 -4.06 -14.45 1.64
N VAL A 169 -5.34 -14.10 1.51
CA VAL A 169 -6.44 -15.06 1.61
C VAL A 169 -6.51 -15.87 0.32
N ASN A 170 -6.30 -17.19 0.42
CA ASN A 170 -6.40 -18.10 -0.71
C ASN A 170 -7.87 -18.50 -0.97
N HIS A 171 -8.56 -18.96 0.08
CA HIS A 171 -9.98 -19.28 0.02
C HIS A 171 -10.63 -19.16 1.40
N PHE A 172 -11.97 -19.15 1.42
CA PHE A 172 -12.75 -19.17 2.65
C PHE A 172 -14.03 -19.99 2.47
N ALA A 173 -14.46 -20.64 3.53
CA ALA A 173 -15.63 -21.51 3.51
C ALA A 173 -16.50 -21.28 4.76
N PRO A 174 -17.84 -21.34 4.63
CA PRO A 174 -18.70 -21.43 5.80
C PRO A 174 -18.48 -22.78 6.50
N THR A 175 -18.50 -22.77 7.83
CA THR A 175 -18.44 -24.00 8.64
C THR A 175 -19.81 -24.33 9.23
N THR A 176 -19.93 -25.56 9.73
CA THR A 176 -21.15 -26.10 10.36
C THR A 176 -21.66 -25.26 11.53
N ASN A 177 -20.78 -24.53 12.22
CA ASN A 177 -21.12 -23.69 13.38
C ASN A 177 -21.43 -22.22 13.00
N ALA A 178 -21.82 -21.95 11.76
CA ALA A 178 -22.07 -20.60 11.22
C ALA A 178 -20.87 -19.64 11.38
N ARG A 179 -19.65 -20.19 11.46
CA ARG A 179 -18.41 -19.42 11.37
C ARG A 179 -17.91 -19.46 9.93
N ILE A 180 -16.98 -18.57 9.61
CA ILE A 180 -16.24 -18.63 8.34
C ILE A 180 -14.83 -19.05 8.69
N GLU A 181 -14.37 -20.10 8.02
CA GLU A 181 -12.98 -20.53 8.01
C GLU A 181 -12.27 -19.88 6.82
N LEU A 182 -11.05 -19.41 7.06
CA LEU A 182 -10.16 -18.77 6.11
C LEU A 182 -8.92 -19.62 5.97
N THR A 183 -8.45 -19.80 4.75
CA THR A 183 -7.15 -20.42 4.47
C THR A 183 -6.28 -19.39 3.76
N LEU A 184 -5.09 -19.17 4.32
CA LEU A 184 -4.11 -18.25 3.74
C LEU A 184 -3.21 -18.94 2.71
N THR A 185 -2.39 -18.17 2.01
CA THR A 185 -1.43 -18.66 1.01
C THR A 185 -0.35 -19.59 1.60
N ASP A 186 -0.04 -19.46 2.90
CA ASP A 186 0.86 -20.36 3.63
C ASP A 186 0.19 -21.68 4.07
N GLY A 187 -1.10 -21.86 3.75
CA GLY A 187 -1.91 -23.01 4.13
C GLY A 187 -2.47 -22.95 5.56
N SER A 188 -2.14 -21.91 6.34
CA SER A 188 -2.67 -21.74 7.69
C SER A 188 -4.15 -21.35 7.69
N THR A 189 -4.88 -21.79 8.72
CA THR A 189 -6.33 -21.65 8.81
C THR A 189 -6.77 -20.80 10.00
N TYR A 190 -7.76 -19.94 9.79
CA TYR A 190 -8.29 -19.02 10.79
C TYR A 190 -9.82 -18.95 10.79
N PHE A 191 -10.41 -18.69 11.95
CA PHE A 191 -11.86 -18.48 12.07
C PHE A 191 -12.20 -17.00 12.24
N ILE A 192 -13.18 -16.55 11.45
CA ILE A 192 -13.76 -15.21 11.60
C ILE A 192 -14.83 -15.26 12.68
N SER A 193 -14.69 -14.36 13.66
CA SER A 193 -15.70 -14.17 14.69
C SER A 193 -16.92 -13.44 14.13
N ARG A 194 -18.12 -13.81 14.58
CA ARG A 194 -19.42 -13.31 14.09
C ARG A 194 -19.50 -11.79 13.89
N HIS A 195 -18.90 -11.04 14.82
CA HIS A 195 -18.89 -9.58 14.81
C HIS A 195 -18.15 -8.99 13.60
N TYR A 196 -17.15 -9.70 13.08
CA TYR A 196 -16.25 -9.24 12.03
C TYR A 196 -16.64 -9.73 10.63
N ILE A 197 -17.54 -10.72 10.51
CA ILE A 197 -17.99 -11.29 9.23
C ILE A 197 -18.52 -10.22 8.27
N LYS A 198 -19.27 -9.24 8.78
CA LYS A 198 -19.85 -8.16 7.95
C LYS A 198 -18.76 -7.30 7.31
N ASN A 199 -17.73 -6.93 8.08
CA ASN A 199 -16.62 -6.14 7.57
C ASN A 199 -15.78 -6.97 6.58
N PHE A 200 -15.58 -8.26 6.89
CA PHE A 200 -14.86 -9.19 6.02
C PHE A 200 -15.50 -9.34 4.65
N ARG A 201 -16.81 -9.58 4.58
CA ARG A 201 -17.51 -9.69 3.30
C ARG A 201 -17.44 -8.41 2.49
N ARG A 202 -17.52 -7.24 3.14
CA ARG A 202 -17.39 -5.94 2.47
C ARG A 202 -16.00 -5.73 1.87
N ALA A 203 -14.96 -6.22 2.52
CA ALA A 203 -13.58 -6.05 2.04
C ALA A 203 -13.21 -6.96 0.86
N LEU A 204 -14.06 -7.94 0.53
CA LEU A 204 -13.91 -8.85 -0.61
C LEU A 204 -14.83 -8.53 -1.80
N SER A 205 -15.78 -7.59 -1.61
CA SER A 205 -16.73 -7.17 -2.65
C SER A 205 -16.14 -6.03 -3.47
#